data_AF-A0A3R7E541-F1
#
_entry.id   AF-A0A3R7E541-F1
#
_cell.length_a   1.000
_cell.length_b   1.000
_cell.length_c   1.000
_cell.angle_alpha   90.00
_cell.angle_beta   90.00
_cell.angle_gamma   90.00
#
_symmetry.space_group_name_H-M   'P 1'
#
loop_
_entity.id
_entity.type
_entity.pdbx_description
1 polymer ?
#
loop_
_entity_poly.entity_id
_entity_poly.type
_entity_poly.pdbx_seq_one_letter_code
_entity_poly.pdbx_strand_id
1 'polypeptide(L)'
;MTLITPETVPFRLTRDVVDGMGCNGVDGVFTRCCEETLKVLRKKGNALATIVEVFIHDPLYNWTLSPGRALQVQKDKADNDVQMLVDAAADDDDENVADLAARVLLRVKQKLQGYEDPTGEAMSVEGQVKHLIQVARDPHNLCKIYPGWGPWL
;
A
#
# COMPACT_ATOMS: atom_id res chain seq x y z
N MET A 1 12.09 -0.18 -8.33
CA MET A 1 12.47 -1.29 -7.43
C MET A 1 11.23 -2.14 -7.17
N THR A 2 10.83 -2.98 -8.13
CA THR A 2 9.63 -3.82 -8.02
C THR A 2 10.03 -5.22 -7.57
N LEU A 3 9.61 -5.61 -6.36
CA LEU A 3 9.82 -6.98 -5.87
C LEU A 3 8.86 -7.93 -6.60
N ILE A 4 9.30 -9.16 -6.87
CA ILE A 4 8.46 -10.20 -7.50
C ILE A 4 7.37 -10.67 -6.52
N THR A 5 7.72 -10.70 -5.24
CA THR A 5 6.79 -11.08 -4.17
C THR A 5 5.95 -9.87 -3.76
N PRO A 6 4.61 -9.94 -3.85
CA PRO A 6 3.75 -8.83 -3.46
C PRO A 6 3.71 -8.67 -1.94
N GLU A 7 3.49 -7.43 -1.49
CA GLU A 7 3.18 -7.15 -0.09
C GLU A 7 1.71 -7.43 0.20
N THR A 8 1.43 -8.25 1.21
CA THR A 8 0.09 -8.78 1.53
C THR A 8 -0.52 -8.19 2.81
N VAL A 9 0.26 -7.41 3.57
CA VAL A 9 -0.16 -6.75 4.81
C VAL A 9 -0.26 -5.24 4.62
N PRO A 10 -1.16 -4.53 5.33
CA PRO A 10 -1.32 -3.09 5.18
C PRO A 10 -0.17 -2.29 5.82
N PHE A 11 0.48 -2.83 6.85
CA PHE A 11 1.63 -2.25 7.53
C PHE A 11 2.35 -3.31 8.37
N ARG A 12 3.56 -2.98 8.83
CA ARG A 12 4.36 -3.86 9.68
C ARG A 12 3.82 -3.90 11.12
N LEU A 13 3.32 -5.06 11.52
CA LEU A 13 2.91 -5.35 12.90
C LEU A 13 3.29 -6.79 13.25
N THR A 14 4.59 -7.06 13.29
CA THR A 14 5.14 -8.39 13.59
C THR A 14 5.09 -8.71 15.08
N ARG A 15 5.47 -9.93 15.47
CA ARG A 15 5.40 -10.36 16.87
C ARG A 15 6.28 -9.51 17.77
N ASP A 16 7.51 -9.21 17.37
CA ASP A 16 8.46 -8.43 18.17
C ASP A 16 7.97 -6.99 18.37
N VAL A 17 7.28 -6.42 17.38
CA VAL A 17 6.62 -5.11 17.51
C VAL A 17 5.48 -5.17 18.53
N VAL A 18 4.66 -6.23 18.48
CA VAL A 18 3.55 -6.43 19.43
C VAL A 18 4.06 -6.71 20.84
N ASP A 19 5.09 -7.52 20.99
CA ASP A 19 5.72 -7.86 22.27
C ASP A 19 6.34 -6.61 22.92
N GLY A 20 6.88 -5.69 22.11
CA GLY A 20 7.37 -4.39 22.56
C GLY A 20 6.29 -3.49 23.20
N MET A 21 5.00 -3.77 22.98
CA MET A 21 3.88 -3.03 23.59
C MET A 21 3.53 -3.52 25.02
N GLY A 22 4.18 -4.58 25.49
CA GLY A 22 3.99 -5.14 26.82
C GLY A 22 2.80 -6.10 26.92
N CYS A 23 2.33 -6.36 28.14
CA CYS A 23 1.32 -7.40 28.41
C CYS A 23 -0.04 -7.17 27.72
N ASN A 24 -0.38 -5.93 27.39
CA ASN A 24 -1.63 -5.61 26.70
C ASN A 24 -1.52 -5.73 25.17
N GLY A 25 -0.30 -5.88 24.63
CA GLY A 25 -0.06 -5.95 23.19
C GLY A 25 -0.75 -4.81 22.43
N VAL A 26 -1.53 -5.18 21.40
CA VAL A 26 -2.29 -4.23 20.56
C VAL A 26 -3.59 -3.74 21.20
N ASP A 27 -4.15 -4.49 22.15
CA ASP A 27 -5.50 -4.26 22.72
C ASP A 27 -5.52 -3.12 23.76
N GLY A 28 -4.44 -2.35 23.86
CA GLY A 28 -4.31 -1.21 24.77
C GLY A 28 -4.16 0.13 24.05
N VAL A 29 -3.09 0.84 24.40
CA VAL A 29 -2.81 2.21 23.92
C VAL A 29 -2.69 2.26 22.39
N PHE A 30 -2.13 1.22 21.77
CA PHE A 30 -1.94 1.17 20.32
C PHE A 30 -3.26 1.28 19.56
N THR A 31 -4.23 0.40 19.81
CA THR A 31 -5.55 0.45 19.14
C THR A 31 -6.24 1.80 19.35
N ARG A 32 -6.24 2.31 20.59
CA ARG A 32 -6.86 3.61 20.89
C ARG A 32 -6.19 4.77 20.15
N CYS A 33 -4.86 4.78 20.07
CA CYS A 33 -4.12 5.79 19.31
C CYS A 33 -4.41 5.69 17.80
N CYS A 34 -4.52 4.47 17.26
CA CYS A 34 -4.89 4.25 15.86
C CYS A 34 -6.30 4.76 15.57
N GLU A 35 -7.27 4.52 16.46
CA GLU A 35 -8.65 5.02 16.33
C GLU A 35 -8.69 6.55 16.32
N GLU A 36 -8.04 7.22 17.27
CA GLU A 36 -8.00 8.69 17.31
C GLU A 36 -7.29 9.28 16.10
N THR A 37 -6.18 8.67 15.67
CA THR A 37 -5.47 9.09 14.47
C THR A 37 -6.36 8.94 13.23
N LEU A 38 -7.05 7.81 13.08
CA LEU A 38 -7.91 7.54 11.94
C LEU A 38 -9.14 8.47 11.94
N LYS A 39 -9.71 8.81 13.11
CA LYS A 39 -10.75 9.86 13.23
C LYS A 39 -10.28 11.19 12.65
N VAL A 40 -9.06 11.62 12.97
CA VAL A 40 -8.48 12.87 12.45
C VAL A 40 -8.25 12.77 10.93
N LEU A 41 -7.71 11.65 10.45
CA LEU A 41 -7.49 11.40 9.02
C LEU A 41 -8.81 11.46 8.24
N ARG A 42 -9.86 10.78 8.71
CA ARG A 42 -11.19 10.82 8.08
C ARG A 42 -11.78 12.24 8.12
N LYS A 43 -11.69 12.94 9.25
CA LYS A 43 -12.19 14.33 9.41
C LYS A 43 -11.51 15.31 8.46
N LYS A 44 -10.23 15.11 8.15
CA LYS A 44 -9.43 15.94 7.23
C LYS A 44 -9.17 15.26 5.88
N GLY A 45 -9.98 14.27 5.51
CA GLY A 45 -9.78 13.46 4.31
C GLY A 45 -9.72 14.26 3.01
N ASN A 46 -10.52 15.32 2.87
CA ASN A 46 -10.48 16.20 1.70
C ASN A 46 -9.13 16.89 1.53
N ALA A 47 -8.53 17.39 2.62
CA ALA A 47 -7.23 18.05 2.56
C ALA A 47 -6.12 17.06 2.14
N LEU A 48 -6.18 15.83 2.66
CA LEU A 48 -5.25 14.76 2.26
C LEU A 48 -5.42 14.39 0.79
N ALA A 49 -6.66 14.24 0.32
CA ALA A 49 -6.95 13.95 -1.09
C ALA A 49 -6.42 15.05 -2.03
N THR A 50 -6.58 16.32 -1.67
CA THR A 50 -6.03 17.44 -2.44
C THR A 50 -4.51 17.41 -2.51
N ILE A 51 -3.83 17.10 -1.41
CA ILE A 51 -2.36 16.98 -1.41
C ILE A 51 -1.92 15.85 -2.35
N VAL A 52 -2.59 14.69 -2.30
CA VAL A 52 -2.30 13.55 -3.19
C VAL A 52 -2.60 13.90 -4.65
N GLU A 53 -3.70 14.59 -4.94
CA GLU A 53 -4.05 15.09 -6.28
C GLU A 53 -2.92 15.96 -6.86
N VAL A 54 -2.36 16.88 -6.06
CA VAL A 54 -1.24 17.73 -6.50
C VAL A 54 -0.02 16.90 -6.90
N PHE A 55 0.37 15.90 -6.11
CA PHE A 55 1.52 15.05 -6.43
C PHE A 55 1.29 14.17 -7.65
N ILE A 56 0.06 13.71 -7.86
CA ILE A 56 -0.30 12.84 -9.00
C ILE A 56 -0.24 13.62 -10.32
N HIS A 57 -0.61 14.91 -10.29
CA HIS A 57 -0.62 15.77 -11.47
C HIS A 57 0.71 16.52 -11.70
N ASP A 58 1.74 16.29 -10.88
CA ASP A 58 3.06 16.88 -11.08
C ASP A 58 3.78 16.19 -12.26
N PRO A 59 4.01 16.88 -13.39
CA PRO A 59 4.61 16.28 -14.59
C PRO A 59 6.09 15.89 -14.40
N LEU A 60 6.74 16.35 -13.32
CA LEU A 60 8.13 16.00 -13.02
C LEU A 60 8.25 14.80 -12.07
N TYR A 61 7.15 14.34 -11.48
CA TYR A 61 7.16 13.29 -10.48
C TYR A 61 6.72 11.96 -11.09
N ASN A 62 7.69 11.09 -11.39
CA ASN A 62 7.42 9.77 -11.99
C ASN A 62 7.18 8.71 -10.89
N TRP A 63 5.98 8.73 -10.31
CA TRP A 63 5.62 7.93 -9.13
C TRP A 63 5.02 6.55 -9.46
N THR A 64 4.52 6.37 -10.69
CA THR A 64 4.01 5.10 -11.18
C THR A 64 5.06 4.38 -12.03
N LEU A 65 5.35 3.13 -11.68
CA LEU A 65 5.85 2.17 -12.65
C LEU A 65 4.64 1.50 -13.28
N SER A 66 4.46 1.61 -14.60
CA SER A 66 3.41 0.86 -15.27
C SER A 66 3.62 -0.64 -15.00
N PRO A 67 2.56 -1.44 -14.80
CA PRO A 67 2.70 -2.87 -14.54
C PRO A 67 3.54 -3.60 -15.60
N GLY A 68 3.48 -3.14 -16.86
CA GLY A 68 4.35 -3.61 -17.94
C GLY A 68 5.83 -3.34 -17.68
N ARG A 69 6.20 -2.10 -17.31
CA ARG A 69 7.59 -1.74 -16.94
C ARG A 69 8.04 -2.45 -15.66
N ALA A 70 7.15 -2.66 -14.69
CA ALA A 70 7.43 -3.41 -13.47
C ALA A 70 7.77 -4.88 -13.77
N LEU A 71 7.04 -5.52 -14.68
CA LEU A 71 7.28 -6.88 -15.15
C LEU A 71 8.55 -6.98 -16.01
N GLN A 72 8.82 -5.98 -16.85
CA GLN A 72 10.05 -5.90 -17.65
C GLN A 72 11.27 -5.84 -16.72
N VAL A 73 11.28 -4.93 -15.74
CA VAL A 73 12.33 -4.82 -14.72
C VAL A 73 12.48 -6.09 -13.86
N GLN A 74 11.38 -6.84 -13.66
CA GLN A 74 11.43 -8.13 -12.99
C GLN A 74 12.02 -9.24 -13.87
N LYS A 75 11.70 -9.25 -15.18
CA LYS A 75 12.28 -10.18 -16.16
C LYS A 75 13.77 -9.92 -16.37
N ASP A 76 14.17 -8.66 -16.54
CA ASP A 76 15.56 -8.24 -16.74
C ASP A 76 16.46 -8.56 -15.52
N LYS A 77 15.87 -8.75 -14.33
CA LYS A 77 16.60 -9.22 -13.13
C LYS A 77 16.71 -10.74 -13.03
N ALA A 78 15.86 -11.49 -13.72
CA ALA A 78 15.91 -12.95 -13.78
C ALA A 78 16.83 -13.43 -14.91
N ASP A 79 16.85 -12.73 -16.04
CA ASP A 79 17.68 -12.99 -17.22
C ASP A 79 18.89 -12.04 -17.26
N ASN A 80 19.89 -12.31 -16.41
CA ASN A 80 21.16 -11.59 -16.49
C ASN A 80 22.16 -12.32 -17.41
N ASP A 81 21.72 -12.58 -18.65
CA ASP A 81 22.59 -12.90 -19.78
C ASP A 81 21.93 -12.39 -21.08
N VAL A 82 22.67 -11.59 -21.84
CA VAL A 82 22.38 -11.05 -23.18
C VAL A 82 21.65 -9.68 -23.26
N GLN A 83 22.50 -8.65 -23.24
CA GLN A 83 22.55 -7.50 -24.16
C GLN A 83 21.27 -6.68 -24.45
N MET A 84 21.32 -5.43 -23.95
CA MET A 84 20.78 -4.17 -24.47
C MET A 84 20.19 -4.18 -25.89
N LEU A 85 19.00 -3.57 -26.03
CA LEU A 85 18.38 -2.80 -27.14
C LEU A 85 16.84 -2.99 -26.98
N VAL A 86 15.97 -1.98 -26.85
CA VAL A 86 15.73 -0.81 -27.72
C VAL A 86 14.81 0.21 -27.03
N ASP A 87 15.02 1.48 -27.32
CA ASP A 87 14.02 2.54 -27.25
C ASP A 87 12.88 2.25 -28.25
N ALA A 88 11.62 2.17 -27.81
CA ALA A 88 10.39 2.56 -28.54
C ALA A 88 9.11 2.05 -27.84
N ALA A 89 8.47 2.88 -27.00
CA ALA A 89 7.02 2.90 -26.75
C ALA A 89 6.71 4.03 -25.74
N ALA A 90 6.75 5.29 -26.19
CA ALA A 90 6.47 6.44 -25.34
C ALA A 90 5.05 7.04 -25.53
N ASP A 91 4.25 6.56 -26.51
CA ASP A 91 2.96 7.18 -26.84
C ASP A 91 1.72 6.47 -26.24
N ASP A 92 1.81 5.18 -25.87
CA ASP A 92 0.68 4.41 -25.30
C ASP A 92 0.73 4.31 -23.75
N ASP A 93 1.85 4.74 -23.15
CA ASP A 93 2.07 4.65 -21.70
C ASP A 93 1.39 5.79 -20.92
N ASP A 94 1.13 6.95 -21.54
CA ASP A 94 0.62 8.14 -20.84
C ASP A 94 -0.87 8.01 -20.45
N GLU A 95 -1.70 7.45 -21.33
CA GLU A 95 -3.11 7.14 -21.01
C GLU A 95 -3.23 6.10 -19.88
N ASN A 96 -2.35 5.11 -19.87
CA ASN A 96 -2.30 4.07 -18.84
C ASN A 96 -1.84 4.63 -17.47
N VAL A 97 -0.94 5.62 -17.46
CA VAL A 97 -0.48 6.29 -16.24
C VAL A 97 -1.56 7.22 -15.68
N ALA A 98 -2.27 7.97 -16.53
CA ALA A 98 -3.38 8.82 -16.11
C ALA A 98 -4.55 8.01 -15.52
N ASP A 99 -4.86 6.84 -16.10
CA ASP A 99 -5.89 5.95 -15.54
C ASP A 99 -5.43 5.31 -14.22
N LEU A 100 -4.16 4.88 -14.12
CA LEU A 100 -3.58 4.38 -12.87
C LEU A 100 -3.59 5.44 -11.75
N ALA A 101 -3.27 6.69 -12.10
CA ALA A 101 -3.36 7.85 -11.24
C ALA A 101 -4.77 8.04 -10.66
N ALA A 102 -5.78 8.05 -11.51
CA ALA A 102 -7.17 8.17 -11.10
C ALA A 102 -7.60 7.02 -10.18
N ARG A 103 -7.20 5.79 -10.48
CA ARG A 103 -7.50 4.60 -9.66
C ARG A 103 -6.85 4.66 -8.28
N VAL A 104 -5.60 5.09 -8.18
CA VAL A 104 -4.89 5.24 -6.90
C VAL A 104 -5.55 6.32 -6.04
N LEU A 105 -5.89 7.46 -6.64
CA LEU A 105 -6.59 8.53 -5.93
C LEU A 105 -7.97 8.07 -5.42
N LEU A 106 -8.74 7.38 -6.26
CA LEU A 106 -10.03 6.79 -5.87
C LEU A 106 -9.83 5.84 -4.69
N ARG A 107 -8.80 5.00 -4.72
CA ARG A 107 -8.49 4.06 -3.65
C ARG A 107 -8.15 4.76 -2.33
N VAL A 108 -7.39 5.86 -2.37
CA VAL A 108 -7.09 6.68 -1.18
C VAL A 108 -8.37 7.26 -0.59
N LYS A 109 -9.25 7.82 -1.44
CA LYS A 109 -10.55 8.37 -1.00
C LYS A 109 -11.43 7.30 -0.35
N GLN A 110 -11.51 6.11 -0.95
CA GLN A 110 -12.23 4.96 -0.41
C GLN A 110 -11.72 4.54 0.97
N LYS A 111 -10.39 4.41 1.15
CA LYS A 111 -9.80 4.06 2.45
C LYS A 111 -10.10 5.10 3.54
N LEU A 112 -10.06 6.39 3.19
CA LEU A 112 -10.42 7.49 4.09
C LEU A 112 -11.92 7.52 4.44
N GLN A 113 -12.78 6.90 3.63
CA GLN A 113 -14.21 6.75 3.90
C GLN A 113 -14.54 5.46 4.66
N GLY A 114 -13.58 4.54 4.81
CA GLY A 114 -13.74 3.27 5.52
C GLY A 114 -13.97 2.05 4.64
N TYR A 115 -13.76 2.17 3.33
CA TYR A 115 -13.84 1.05 2.39
C TYR A 115 -12.47 0.38 2.22
N GLU A 116 -12.27 -0.74 2.93
CA GLU A 116 -11.08 -1.58 2.74
C GLU A 116 -11.22 -2.51 1.54
N ASP A 117 -12.42 -3.04 1.26
CA ASP A 117 -12.69 -3.78 0.03
C ASP A 117 -13.50 -2.92 -0.96
N PRO A 118 -13.15 -2.86 -2.26
CA PRO A 118 -13.88 -2.07 -3.24
C PRO A 118 -15.36 -2.46 -3.39
N THR A 119 -15.70 -3.71 -3.05
CA THR A 119 -17.06 -4.27 -3.08
C THR A 119 -17.70 -4.38 -1.70
N GLY A 120 -16.98 -3.98 -0.64
CA GLY A 120 -17.40 -4.11 0.74
C GLY A 120 -18.21 -2.91 1.24
N GLU A 121 -18.73 -3.05 2.46
CA GLU A 121 -19.39 -1.96 3.18
C GLU A 121 -18.37 -1.06 3.87
N ALA A 122 -18.74 0.21 4.07
CA ALA A 122 -17.91 1.14 4.84
C ALA A 122 -17.88 0.74 6.32
N MET A 123 -16.68 0.53 6.85
CA MET A 123 -16.49 0.22 8.26
C MET A 123 -16.48 1.50 9.12
N SER A 124 -16.88 1.36 10.40
CA SER A 124 -16.59 2.39 11.41
C SER A 124 -15.08 2.55 11.60
N VAL A 125 -14.66 3.60 12.32
CA VAL A 125 -13.23 3.80 12.59
C VAL A 125 -12.67 2.65 13.41
N GLU A 126 -13.37 2.25 14.46
CA GLU A 126 -13.01 1.15 15.35
C GLU A 126 -12.97 -0.18 14.58
N GLY A 127 -13.96 -0.40 13.69
CA GLY A 127 -14.01 -1.58 12.84
C GLY A 127 -12.85 -1.65 11.85
N GLN A 128 -12.54 -0.54 11.17
CA GLN A 128 -11.42 -0.47 10.22
C GLN A 128 -10.09 -0.68 10.93
N VAL A 129 -9.85 -0.04 12.08
CA VAL A 129 -8.62 -0.24 12.87
C VAL A 129 -8.47 -1.70 13.27
N LYS A 130 -9.52 -2.31 13.83
CA LYS A 130 -9.49 -3.71 14.25
C LYS A 130 -9.20 -4.64 13.08
N HIS A 131 -9.85 -4.42 11.94
CA HIS A 131 -9.62 -5.20 10.72
C HIS A 131 -8.18 -5.08 10.23
N LEU A 132 -7.65 -3.85 10.14
CA LEU A 132 -6.28 -3.61 9.68
C LEU A 132 -5.24 -4.26 10.60
N ILE A 133 -5.44 -4.19 11.92
CA ILE A 133 -4.59 -4.87 12.91
C ILE A 133 -4.62 -6.39 12.72
N GLN A 134 -5.79 -6.96 12.43
CA GLN A 134 -5.93 -8.40 12.17
C GLN A 134 -5.20 -8.80 10.89
N VAL A 135 -5.40 -8.08 9.78
CA VAL A 135 -4.75 -8.38 8.49
C VAL A 135 -3.23 -8.25 8.61
N ALA A 136 -2.73 -7.23 9.33
CA ALA A 136 -1.30 -7.01 9.53
C ALA A 136 -0.60 -8.12 10.32
N ARG A 137 -1.34 -8.90 11.12
CA ARG A 137 -0.83 -9.97 11.98
C ARG A 137 -1.18 -11.37 11.47
N ASP A 138 -1.90 -11.48 10.36
CA ASP A 138 -2.34 -12.77 9.84
C ASP A 138 -1.15 -13.61 9.36
N PRO A 139 -0.89 -14.79 9.99
CA PRO A 139 0.20 -15.68 9.58
C PRO A 139 0.12 -16.09 8.11
N HIS A 140 -1.09 -16.17 7.53
CA HIS A 140 -1.27 -16.52 6.13
C HIS A 140 -0.85 -15.41 5.17
N ASN A 141 -0.95 -14.15 5.59
CA ASN A 141 -0.43 -13.02 4.83
C ASN A 141 1.08 -12.90 5.02
N LEU A 142 1.55 -12.96 6.27
CA LEU A 142 2.95 -12.82 6.64
C LEU A 142 3.85 -13.88 5.97
N CYS A 143 3.39 -15.12 5.83
CA CYS A 143 4.18 -16.18 5.21
C CYS A 143 4.39 -16.01 3.69
N LYS A 144 3.61 -15.14 3.03
CA LYS A 144 3.71 -14.85 1.59
C LYS A 144 4.66 -13.69 1.28
N ILE A 145 5.06 -12.92 2.29
CA ILE A 145 5.88 -11.72 2.10
C ILE A 145 7.33 -12.12 1.82
N TYR A 146 8.04 -11.27 1.08
CA TYR A 146 9.47 -11.39 0.82
C TYR A 146 10.28 -11.67 2.11
N PRO A 147 11.15 -12.70 2.15
CA PRO A 147 11.87 -13.08 3.38
C PRO A 147 12.69 -11.95 4.00
N GLY A 148 13.28 -11.05 3.21
CA GLY A 148 14.04 -9.90 3.74
C GLY A 148 13.19 -8.89 4.52
N TRP A 149 11.86 -9.00 4.45
CA TRP A 149 10.95 -8.23 5.31
C TRP A 149 10.99 -8.73 6.76
N GLY A 150 11.43 -9.96 7.03
CA GLY A 150 11.47 -10.55 8.39
C GLY A 150 10.08 -10.82 8.99
N PRO A 151 9.18 -11.56 8.31
CA PRO A 151 7.82 -11.84 8.80
C PRO A 151 7.74 -12.69 10.08
N TRP A 152 8.84 -13.36 10.46
CA TRP A 152 8.94 -14.21 11.67
C TRP A 152 9.39 -13.45 12.92
N LEU A 153 9.78 -12.18 12.76
CA LEU A 153 10.06 -11.25 13.85
C LEU A 153 8.74 -10.75 14.47
#